data_AF-A0A2D6NZE4-F1
#
_entry.id   AF-A0A2D6NZE4-F1
#
_cell.length_a   1.000
_cell.length_b   1.000
_cell.length_c   1.000
_cell.angle_alpha   90.00
_cell.angle_beta   90.00
_cell.angle_gamma   90.00
#
_symmetry.space_group_name_H-M   'P 1'
#
loop_
_entity.id
_entity.type
_entity.pdbx_description
1 polymer ?
#
loop_
_entity_poly.entity_id
_entity_poly.type
_entity_poly.pdbx_seq_one_letter_code
_entity_poly.pdbx_strand_id
1 'polypeptide(L)'
;MTTEQKIKTSLSILFIIYFLSACSGSSEPKGAYWEGNANFMHITKGKKDMIYAVDVIGQKVFLEGYYEIIKFNTDEVLYRIRVDQLEFGKTEGGTNFCRVWGQIDETLIRSYLYSTDCFPIS
;
A
#
# COMPACT_ATOMS: atom_id res chain seq x y z
N MET A 1 39.10 41.23 -28.42
CA MET A 1 38.83 39.79 -28.20
C MET A 1 37.95 39.65 -26.97
N THR A 2 36.63 39.65 -27.10
CA THR A 2 35.72 39.47 -25.95
C THR A 2 34.31 39.15 -26.46
N THR A 3 34.10 37.95 -27.01
CA THR A 3 32.73 37.51 -27.36
C THR A 3 32.46 36.01 -27.18
N GLU A 4 33.47 35.16 -26.93
CA GLU A 4 33.25 33.70 -26.82
C GLU A 4 33.04 33.17 -25.39
N GLN A 5 33.37 33.95 -24.35
CA GLN A 5 33.34 33.44 -22.96
C GLN A 5 31.98 33.50 -22.26
N LYS A 6 30.98 34.23 -22.78
CA LYS A 6 29.65 34.34 -22.14
C LYS A 6 28.69 33.19 -22.48
N ILE A 7 28.91 32.48 -23.59
CA ILE A 7 27.93 31.50 -24.10
C ILE A 7 28.13 30.11 -23.48
N LYS A 8 29.37 29.72 -23.14
CA LYS A 8 29.67 28.42 -22.50
C LYS A 8 29.19 28.33 -21.06
N THR A 9 29.28 29.41 -20.30
CA THR A 9 28.93 29.42 -18.86
C THR A 9 27.41 29.29 -18.64
N SER A 10 26.59 29.80 -19.57
CA SER A 10 25.13 29.72 -19.47
C SER A 10 24.57 28.33 -19.77
N LEU A 11 25.23 27.53 -20.62
CA LEU A 11 24.73 26.21 -21.02
C LEU A 11 25.01 25.13 -19.96
N SER A 12 26.16 25.20 -19.30
CA SER A 12 26.55 24.25 -18.26
C SER A 12 25.71 24.37 -16.97
N ILE A 13 25.21 25.56 -16.65
CA ILE A 13 24.35 25.79 -15.49
C ILE A 13 22.96 25.16 -15.70
N LEU A 14 22.46 25.15 -16.94
CA LEU A 14 21.16 24.57 -17.29
C LEU A 14 21.13 23.04 -17.11
N PHE A 15 22.26 22.37 -17.33
CA PHE A 15 22.38 20.91 -17.18
C PHE A 15 22.37 20.48 -15.70
N ILE A 16 22.93 21.30 -14.80
CA ILE A 16 22.99 21.03 -13.36
C ILE A 16 21.61 21.18 -12.70
N ILE A 17 20.79 22.11 -13.18
CA ILE A 17 19.41 22.33 -12.68
C ILE A 17 18.51 21.14 -13.03
N TYR A 18 18.76 20.45 -14.15
CA TYR A 18 17.98 19.28 -14.57
C TYR A 18 18.21 18.04 -13.68
N PHE A 19 19.35 17.93 -13.00
CA PHE A 19 19.63 16.81 -12.09
C PHE A 19 19.05 16.98 -10.69
N LEU A 20 18.63 18.19 -10.30
CA LEU A 20 18.14 18.49 -8.95
C LEU A 20 16.61 18.37 -8.80
N SER A 21 15.87 18.04 -9.86
CA SER A 21 14.41 17.89 -9.83
C SER A 21 13.92 16.46 -9.51
N ALA A 22 14.83 15.48 -9.36
CA ALA A 22 14.48 14.09 -9.09
C ALA A 22 14.61 13.71 -7.61
N CYS A 23 13.92 14.42 -6.73
CA CYS A 23 13.64 13.96 -5.37
C CYS A 23 12.37 14.63 -4.83
N SER A 24 11.23 14.40 -5.49
CA SER A 24 9.95 14.56 -4.80
C SER A 24 9.83 13.39 -3.83
N GLY A 25 10.17 13.61 -2.57
CA GLY A 25 10.00 12.62 -1.51
C GLY A 25 8.52 12.35 -1.26
N SER A 26 7.90 11.49 -2.08
CA SER A 26 6.72 10.76 -1.62
C SER A 26 7.23 9.74 -0.60
N SER A 27 7.04 10.01 0.68
CA SER A 27 7.29 9.00 1.71
C SER A 27 6.41 7.79 1.38
N GLU A 28 7.02 6.63 1.15
CA GLU A 28 6.27 5.39 0.96
C GLU A 28 5.39 5.14 2.20
N PRO A 29 4.10 4.79 2.02
CA PRO A 29 3.23 4.49 3.13
C PRO A 29 3.79 3.34 3.98
N LYS A 30 3.95 3.56 5.28
CA LYS A 30 4.38 2.52 6.23
C LYS A 30 3.22 1.69 6.76
N GLY A 31 2.00 2.17 6.57
CA GLY A 31 0.79 1.52 7.02
C GLY A 31 -0.45 2.02 6.31
N ALA A 32 -1.59 1.47 6.68
CA ALA A 32 -2.91 1.88 6.23
C ALA A 32 -3.88 1.84 7.39
N TYR A 33 -4.85 2.75 7.42
CA TYR A 33 -6.03 2.65 8.28
C TYR A 33 -7.28 2.80 7.44
N TRP A 34 -8.41 2.30 7.92
CA TRP A 34 -9.68 2.40 7.21
C TRP A 34 -10.84 2.65 8.17
N GLU A 35 -11.89 3.27 7.66
CA GLU A 35 -13.14 3.52 8.40
C GLU A 35 -14.30 2.69 7.87
N GLY A 36 -14.17 2.17 6.65
CA GLY A 36 -15.19 1.37 5.98
C GLY A 36 -15.10 -0.12 6.31
N ASN A 37 -15.80 -0.92 5.50
CA ASN A 37 -15.82 -2.37 5.66
C ASN A 37 -14.51 -3.00 5.18
N ALA A 38 -14.13 -4.10 5.82
CA ALA A 38 -12.99 -4.92 5.43
C ALA A 38 -13.49 -6.32 5.00
N ASN A 39 -13.00 -6.80 3.87
CA ASN A 39 -13.30 -8.15 3.35
C ASN A 39 -12.00 -8.89 3.09
N PHE A 40 -11.95 -10.18 3.43
CA PHE A 40 -10.75 -10.98 3.24
C PHE A 40 -10.83 -11.83 1.97
N MET A 41 -9.80 -11.75 1.14
CA MET A 41 -9.66 -12.56 -0.07
C MET A 41 -8.60 -13.65 0.13
N HIS A 42 -9.04 -14.90 0.27
CA HIS A 42 -8.16 -16.05 0.33
C HIS A 42 -7.84 -16.56 -1.09
N ILE A 43 -6.57 -16.51 -1.51
CA ILE A 43 -6.16 -16.91 -2.87
C ILE A 43 -5.39 -18.22 -2.80
N THR A 44 -5.98 -19.34 -3.21
CA THR A 44 -5.27 -20.62 -3.29
C THR A 44 -4.86 -20.95 -4.74
N LYS A 45 -3.96 -21.93 -4.93
CA LYS A 45 -3.57 -22.41 -6.27
C LYS A 45 -4.80 -22.97 -7.00
N GLY A 46 -5.44 -22.12 -7.80
CA GLY A 46 -6.57 -22.47 -8.67
C GLY A 46 -7.93 -21.95 -8.22
N LYS A 47 -8.07 -21.33 -7.04
CA LYS A 47 -9.35 -20.75 -6.57
C LYS A 47 -9.14 -19.44 -5.81
N LYS A 48 -10.05 -18.50 -6.02
CA LYS A 48 -10.18 -17.26 -5.22
C LYS A 48 -11.44 -17.41 -4.37
N ASP A 49 -11.26 -17.67 -3.08
CA ASP A 49 -12.37 -17.79 -2.15
C ASP A 49 -12.48 -16.48 -1.37
N MET A 50 -13.59 -15.76 -1.56
CA MET A 50 -13.86 -14.55 -0.80
C MET A 50 -14.52 -14.91 0.52
N ILE A 51 -13.92 -14.50 1.62
CA ILE A 51 -14.49 -14.62 2.95
C ILE A 51 -15.07 -13.25 3.31
N TYR A 52 -16.39 -13.15 3.17
CA TYR A 52 -17.17 -11.96 3.51
C TYR A 52 -17.32 -11.84 5.03
N ALA A 53 -17.49 -10.61 5.51
CA ALA A 53 -17.67 -10.29 6.94
C ALA A 53 -16.53 -10.85 7.80
N VAL A 54 -15.38 -10.18 7.72
CA VAL A 54 -14.25 -10.43 8.62
C VAL A 54 -14.03 -9.21 9.48
N ASP A 55 -13.66 -9.45 10.73
CA ASP A 55 -13.14 -8.41 11.61
C ASP A 55 -11.62 -8.47 11.58
N VAL A 56 -10.99 -7.31 11.58
CA VAL A 56 -9.53 -7.18 11.71
C VAL A 56 -9.26 -6.33 12.95
N ILE A 57 -8.45 -6.87 13.86
CA ILE A 57 -8.17 -6.22 15.15
C ILE A 57 -7.47 -4.89 14.92
N GLY A 58 -8.15 -3.80 15.28
CA GLY A 58 -7.69 -2.45 15.05
C GLY A 58 -7.75 -2.14 13.56
N GLN A 59 -8.57 -1.16 13.16
CA GLN A 59 -8.78 -0.77 11.75
C GLN A 59 -7.55 -0.07 11.13
N LYS A 60 -6.35 -0.63 11.35
CA LYS A 60 -5.06 -0.17 10.89
C LYS A 60 -4.06 -1.32 10.80
N VAL A 61 -3.13 -1.23 9.86
CA VAL A 61 -2.04 -2.19 9.63
C VAL A 61 -0.75 -1.46 9.28
N PHE A 62 0.38 -2.13 9.45
CA PHE A 62 1.71 -1.63 9.10
C PHE A 62 2.45 -2.67 8.26
N LEU A 63 3.28 -2.22 7.32
CA LEU A 63 4.19 -3.09 6.59
C LEU A 63 5.05 -3.89 7.57
N GLU A 64 5.33 -5.15 7.21
CA GLU A 64 6.06 -6.14 8.02
C GLU A 64 5.38 -6.55 9.34
N GLY A 65 4.25 -5.91 9.68
CA GLY A 65 3.42 -6.25 10.82
C GLY A 65 2.64 -7.55 10.61
N TYR A 66 2.00 -7.99 11.69
CA TYR A 66 1.08 -9.12 11.68
C TYR A 66 -0.31 -8.66 12.08
N TYR A 67 -1.33 -9.15 11.38
CA TYR A 67 -2.72 -8.94 11.75
C TYR A 67 -3.52 -10.22 11.64
N GLU A 68 -4.55 -10.32 12.47
CA GLU A 68 -5.42 -11.48 12.56
C GLU A 68 -6.74 -11.17 11.85
N ILE A 69 -7.14 -12.09 10.99
CA ILE A 69 -8.46 -12.11 10.36
C ILE A 69 -9.36 -12.92 11.28
N ILE A 70 -10.33 -12.26 11.89
CA ILE A 70 -11.29 -12.86 12.80
C ILE A 70 -12.61 -13.06 12.06
N LYS A 71 -13.26 -14.18 12.32
CA LYS A 71 -14.62 -14.42 11.85
C LYS A 71 -15.59 -13.48 12.57
N PHE A 72 -16.40 -12.76 11.79
CA PHE A 72 -17.29 -11.73 12.30
C PHE A 72 -18.13 -12.17 13.51
N ASN A 73 -18.20 -11.31 14.53
CA ASN A 73 -18.91 -11.56 15.80
C ASN A 73 -18.43 -12.80 16.59
N THR A 74 -17.17 -13.21 16.41
CA THR A 74 -16.55 -14.29 17.19
C THR A 74 -15.14 -13.90 17.60
N ASP A 75 -14.52 -14.70 18.48
CA ASP A 75 -13.08 -14.61 18.79
C ASP A 75 -12.25 -15.63 17.99
N GLU A 76 -12.85 -16.25 16.96
CA GLU A 76 -12.22 -17.27 16.12
C GLU A 76 -11.26 -16.62 15.11
N VAL A 77 -9.95 -16.77 15.31
CA VAL A 77 -8.93 -16.37 14.35
C VAL A 77 -8.93 -17.36 13.18
N LEU A 78 -9.27 -16.86 11.99
CA LEU A 78 -9.26 -17.64 10.75
C LEU A 78 -7.86 -17.74 10.17
N TYR A 79 -7.14 -16.61 10.14
CA TYR A 79 -5.82 -16.49 9.52
C TYR A 79 -4.99 -15.41 10.19
N ARG A 80 -3.67 -15.57 10.22
CA ARG A 80 -2.72 -14.50 10.53
C ARG A 80 -1.94 -14.11 9.28
N ILE A 81 -1.91 -12.82 8.98
CA ILE A 81 -1.25 -12.29 7.79
C ILE A 81 -0.02 -11.48 8.17
N ARG A 82 1.12 -11.80 7.57
CA ARG A 82 2.31 -10.94 7.58
C ARG A 82 2.24 -9.98 6.40
N VAL A 83 2.16 -8.68 6.68
CA VAL A 83 1.98 -7.63 5.68
C VAL A 83 3.26 -7.49 4.85
N ASP A 84 3.15 -7.61 3.53
CA ASP A 84 4.29 -7.45 2.62
C ASP A 84 4.12 -6.29 1.63
N GLN A 85 2.88 -5.84 1.38
CA GLN A 85 2.61 -4.79 0.42
C GLN A 85 1.28 -4.07 0.73
N LEU A 86 1.26 -2.77 0.47
CA LEU A 86 0.07 -1.94 0.50
C LEU A 86 -0.21 -1.40 -0.91
N GLU A 87 -1.45 -1.54 -1.35
CA GLU A 87 -1.93 -0.97 -2.61
C GLU A 87 -3.07 -0.02 -2.29
N PHE A 88 -3.00 1.21 -2.80
CA PHE A 88 -4.04 2.22 -2.60
C PHE A 88 -4.66 2.59 -3.94
N GLY A 89 -5.96 2.89 -3.93
CA GLY A 89 -6.66 3.31 -5.12
C GLY A 89 -7.96 4.02 -4.81
N LYS A 90 -8.69 4.35 -5.87
CA LYS A 90 -10.05 4.90 -5.82
C LYS A 90 -10.98 4.04 -6.66
N THR A 91 -12.18 3.79 -6.16
CA THR A 91 -13.25 3.15 -6.94
C THR A 91 -13.73 4.11 -8.03
N GLU A 92 -14.51 3.61 -9.00
CA GLU A 92 -15.16 4.46 -10.02
C GLU A 92 -16.06 5.54 -9.39
N GLY A 93 -16.63 5.26 -8.22
CA GLY A 93 -17.43 6.22 -7.43
C GLY A 93 -16.60 7.21 -6.61
N GLY A 94 -15.27 7.14 -6.65
CA GLY A 94 -14.37 8.05 -5.95
C GLY A 94 -14.02 7.67 -4.50
N THR A 95 -14.56 6.57 -3.99
CA THR A 95 -14.24 6.05 -2.65
C THR A 95 -12.81 5.54 -2.60
N ASN A 96 -12.02 5.95 -1.62
CA ASN A 96 -10.67 5.41 -1.42
C ASN A 96 -10.76 3.94 -0.99
N PHE A 97 -9.89 3.10 -1.54
CA PHE A 97 -9.72 1.72 -1.08
C PHE A 97 -8.25 1.40 -0.89
N CYS A 98 -7.99 0.37 -0.10
CA CYS A 98 -6.69 -0.28 -0.07
C CYS A 98 -6.80 -1.79 -0.16
N ARG A 99 -5.76 -2.42 -0.73
CA ARG A 99 -5.49 -3.85 -0.58
C ARG A 99 -4.25 -4.02 0.28
N VAL A 100 -4.42 -4.69 1.41
CA VAL A 100 -3.34 -5.06 2.32
C VAL A 100 -2.93 -6.49 1.97
N TRP A 101 -1.82 -6.63 1.27
CA TRP A 101 -1.31 -7.91 0.82
C TRP A 101 -0.38 -8.53 1.86
N GLY A 102 -0.40 -9.85 1.95
CA GLY A 102 0.52 -10.58 2.80
C GLY A 102 0.45 -12.09 2.69
N GLN A 103 1.34 -12.73 3.43
CA GLN A 103 1.43 -14.19 3.53
C GLN A 103 0.64 -14.70 4.73
N ILE A 104 -0.08 -15.81 4.54
CA ILE A 104 -0.90 -16.45 5.57
C ILE A 104 -0.11 -17.51 6.33
N ASP A 105 -0.16 -17.51 7.66
CA ASP A 105 0.20 -18.65 8.55
C ASP A 105 1.46 -19.45 8.11
N GLU A 106 2.57 -18.74 7.87
CA GLU A 106 3.87 -19.27 7.39
C GLU A 106 3.85 -19.99 6.03
N THR A 107 2.71 -19.99 5.35
CA THR A 107 2.56 -20.52 4.00
C THR A 107 3.08 -19.54 2.94
N LEU A 108 3.31 -20.04 1.73
CA LEU A 108 3.56 -19.21 0.55
C LEU A 108 2.27 -18.68 -0.09
N ILE A 109 1.13 -18.84 0.58
CA ILE A 109 -0.16 -18.37 0.07
C ILE A 109 -0.25 -16.88 0.30
N ARG A 110 -0.38 -16.14 -0.80
CA ARG A 110 -0.49 -14.68 -0.79
C ARG A 110 -1.95 -14.26 -0.92
N SER A 111 -2.43 -13.50 0.03
CA SER A 111 -3.81 -13.06 0.13
C SER A 111 -3.89 -11.59 0.46
N TYR A 112 -5.10 -11.03 0.41
CA TYR A 112 -5.27 -9.62 0.76
C TYR A 112 -6.55 -9.34 1.55
N LEU A 113 -6.45 -8.32 2.41
CA LEU A 113 -7.60 -7.62 2.94
C LEU A 113 -7.97 -6.49 1.97
N TYR A 114 -9.25 -6.37 1.64
CA TYR A 114 -9.79 -5.24 0.89
C TYR A 114 -10.61 -4.36 1.82
N SER A 115 -10.22 -3.10 1.97
CA SER A 115 -10.91 -2.14 2.83
C SER A 115 -11.32 -0.89 2.06
N THR A 116 -12.53 -0.39 2.33
CA THR A 116 -13.03 0.90 1.82
C THR A 116 -12.75 2.02 2.82
N ASP A 117 -12.78 3.27 2.33
CA ASP A 117 -12.45 4.46 3.12
C ASP A 117 -11.07 4.31 3.79
N CYS A 118 -10.10 3.87 2.98
CA CYS A 118 -8.76 3.52 3.44
C CYS A 118 -7.72 4.58 3.05
N PHE A 119 -6.82 4.88 3.98
CA PHE A 119 -5.85 5.97 3.90
C PHE A 119 -4.45 5.53 4.35
N PRO A 120 -3.38 6.10 3.78
CA PRO A 120 -2.01 5.76 4.14
C PRO A 120 -1.61 6.33 5.52
N ILE A 121 -0.73 5.60 6.22
CA ILE A 121 0.00 6.06 7.42
C ILE A 121 1.46 6.30 7.04
N SER A 122 2.00 7.47 7.36
CA SER A 122 3.37 7.92 7.03
C SER A 122 4.36 7.73 8.18
#